data_AF-Q6ANI3-F1
#
_entry.id   AF-Q6ANI3-F1
#
_cell.length_a   1.000
_cell.length_b   1.000
_cell.length_c   1.000
_cell.angle_alpha   90.00
_cell.angle_beta   90.00
_cell.angle_gamma   90.00
#
_symmetry.space_group_name_H-M   'P 1'
#
loop_
_entity.id
_entity.type
_entity.pdbx_description
1 polymer ?
#
loop_
_entity_poly.entity_id
_entity_poly.type
_entity_poly.pdbx_seq_one_letter_code
_entity_poly.pdbx_strand_id
1 'polypeptide(L)'
;MDNKKKGTVMIALLITGNLIGAGILALPIQTGGAGLLFSSLAMIVFAAAMYFSAIVLAKEAVEQKKDTFNYPSLYEKYLGPLGKWVATGANLLILYGLLTAYIGGGTTIIVSAISGKTAPNSLLTLIVTILLFITLSAFTAGGTSFVARYNELLMLFLGISFASLVIMGSGHLELHNMLLHDLRFLPIAVPRHPLRLSFP
;
A
#
# COMPACT_ATOMS: atom_id res chain seq x y z
N MET A 1 -19.97 -26.43 5.42
CA MET A 1 -18.57 -26.05 5.72
C MET A 1 -17.86 -25.37 4.56
N ASP A 2 -18.27 -25.55 3.30
CA ASP A 2 -17.61 -24.97 2.11
C ASP A 2 -17.76 -23.44 1.98
N ASN A 3 -18.95 -22.88 2.24
CA ASN A 3 -19.18 -21.42 2.12
C ASN A 3 -18.40 -20.55 3.12
N LYS A 4 -18.13 -21.04 4.34
CA LYS A 4 -17.33 -20.29 5.34
C LYS A 4 -15.86 -20.19 4.92
N LYS A 5 -15.32 -21.23 4.28
CA LYS A 5 -13.93 -21.23 3.76
C LYS A 5 -13.78 -20.23 2.62
N LYS A 6 -14.73 -20.20 1.68
CA LYS A 6 -14.74 -19.23 0.57
C LYS A 6 -14.75 -17.77 1.06
N GLY A 7 -15.57 -17.45 2.06
CA GLY A 7 -15.61 -16.11 2.66
C GLY A 7 -14.29 -15.70 3.32
N THR A 8 -13.61 -16.63 4.00
CA THR A 8 -12.33 -16.34 4.69
C THR A 8 -11.21 -16.07 3.69
N VAL A 9 -11.13 -16.86 2.62
CA VAL A 9 -10.15 -16.67 1.53
C VAL A 9 -10.38 -15.33 0.84
N MET A 10 -11.62 -14.99 0.51
CA MET A 10 -11.98 -13.72 -0.12
C MET A 10 -11.59 -12.50 0.74
N ILE A 11 -11.83 -12.56 2.07
CA ILE A 11 -11.40 -11.51 3.00
C ILE A 11 -9.87 -11.44 3.09
N ALA A 12 -9.19 -12.59 3.15
CA ALA A 12 -7.73 -12.63 3.19
C ALA A 12 -7.11 -12.04 1.92
N LEU A 13 -7.65 -12.32 0.74
CA LEU A 13 -7.18 -11.72 -0.52
C LEU A 13 -7.44 -10.22 -0.58
N LEU A 14 -8.56 -9.74 -0.02
CA LEU A 14 -8.85 -8.31 0.10
C LEU A 14 -7.82 -7.60 0.98
N ILE A 15 -7.57 -8.14 2.17
CA ILE A 15 -6.56 -7.60 3.10
C ILE A 15 -5.17 -7.63 2.44
N THR A 16 -4.81 -8.75 1.81
CA THR A 16 -3.51 -8.91 1.15
C THR A 16 -3.35 -7.92 -0.01
N GLY A 17 -4.40 -7.70 -0.82
CA GLY A 17 -4.36 -6.71 -1.91
C GLY A 17 -4.11 -5.29 -1.42
N ASN A 18 -4.75 -4.89 -0.32
CA ASN A 18 -4.50 -3.59 0.30
C ASN A 18 -3.06 -3.47 0.86
N LEU A 19 -2.53 -4.56 1.44
CA LEU A 19 -1.15 -4.59 1.95
C LEU A 19 -0.12 -4.49 0.81
N ILE A 20 -0.33 -5.21 -0.30
CA ILE A 20 0.60 -5.19 -1.42
C ILE A 20 0.63 -3.84 -2.12
N GLY A 21 -0.54 -3.24 -2.39
CA GLY A 21 -0.66 -2.03 -3.21
C GLY A 21 0.15 -0.85 -2.68
N ALA A 22 -0.04 -0.47 -1.41
CA ALA A 22 0.55 0.76 -0.87
C ALA A 22 1.87 0.56 -0.13
N GLY A 23 2.09 -0.62 0.44
CA GLY A 23 3.14 -0.84 1.42
C GLY A 23 4.24 -1.77 0.96
N ILE A 24 3.88 -3.00 0.60
CA ILE A 24 4.88 -4.08 0.47
C ILE A 24 5.85 -3.86 -0.70
N LEU A 25 5.41 -3.28 -1.82
CA LEU A 25 6.31 -3.00 -2.95
C LEU A 25 7.10 -1.69 -2.79
N ALA A 26 6.56 -0.71 -2.07
CA ALA A 26 7.20 0.59 -1.91
C ALA A 26 8.43 0.54 -0.96
N LEU A 27 8.31 -0.20 0.14
CA LEU A 27 9.36 -0.27 1.17
C LEU A 27 10.69 -0.87 0.69
N PRO A 28 10.72 -2.01 -0.02
CA PRO A 28 11.96 -2.58 -0.55
C PRO A 28 12.57 -1.71 -1.65
N ILE A 29 11.76 -1.02 -2.46
CA ILE A 29 12.28 -0.15 -3.52
C ILE A 29 13.01 1.05 -2.92
N GLN A 30 12.46 1.66 -1.86
CA GLN A 30 13.10 2.80 -1.18
C GLN A 30 14.30 2.39 -0.34
N THR A 31 14.26 1.22 0.30
CA THR A 31 15.34 0.74 1.18
C THR A 31 16.39 -0.11 0.44
N GLY A 32 16.10 -0.57 -0.77
CA GLY A 32 17.00 -1.39 -1.58
C GLY A 32 18.30 -0.68 -1.93
N GLY A 33 18.28 0.66 -2.01
CA GLY A 33 19.49 1.48 -2.16
C GLY A 33 20.47 1.38 -0.98
N ALA A 34 20.00 1.00 0.23
CA ALA A 34 20.85 0.79 1.40
C ALA A 34 21.50 -0.61 1.46
N GLY A 35 21.24 -1.46 0.46
CA GLY A 35 21.74 -2.84 0.39
C GLY A 35 20.66 -3.88 0.71
N LEU A 36 20.77 -5.04 0.06
CA LEU A 36 19.75 -6.10 0.14
C LEU A 36 19.61 -6.67 1.56
N LEU A 37 20.71 -6.82 2.29
CA LEU A 37 20.71 -7.34 3.66
C LEU A 37 19.99 -6.41 4.63
N PHE A 38 20.25 -5.09 4.55
CA PHE A 38 19.61 -4.11 5.43
C PHE A 38 18.12 -3.96 5.11
N SER A 39 17.76 -3.90 3.82
CA SER A 39 16.37 -3.87 3.38
C SER A 39 15.59 -5.12 3.84
N SER A 40 16.17 -6.31 3.68
CA SER A 40 15.55 -7.57 4.11
C SER A 40 15.35 -7.63 5.63
N LEU A 41 16.36 -7.21 6.41
CA LEU A 41 16.25 -7.17 7.86
C LEU A 41 15.19 -6.17 8.33
N ALA A 42 15.17 -4.96 7.75
CA ALA A 42 14.17 -3.95 8.06
C ALA A 42 12.75 -4.46 7.73
N MET A 43 12.56 -5.12 6.58
CA MET A 43 11.29 -5.74 6.21
C MET A 43 10.84 -6.79 7.23
N ILE A 44 11.75 -7.65 7.71
CA ILE A 44 11.43 -8.66 8.73
C ILE A 44 11.00 -8.00 10.05
N VAL A 45 11.70 -6.95 10.47
CA VAL A 45 11.35 -6.20 11.70
C VAL A 45 9.98 -5.54 11.59
N PHE A 46 9.69 -4.85 10.48
CA PHE A 46 8.37 -4.26 10.24
C PHE A 46 7.28 -5.31 10.12
N ALA A 47 7.55 -6.44 9.46
CA ALA A 47 6.60 -7.55 9.38
C ALA A 47 6.28 -8.13 10.76
N ALA A 48 7.28 -8.31 11.62
CA ALA A 48 7.08 -8.77 13.00
C ALA A 48 6.25 -7.77 13.83
N ALA A 49 6.53 -6.47 13.71
CA ALA A 49 5.77 -5.42 14.39
C ALA A 49 4.31 -5.33 13.92
N MET A 50 4.06 -5.46 12.62
CA MET A 50 2.71 -5.52 12.06
C MET A 50 1.97 -6.79 12.50
N TYR A 51 2.66 -7.94 12.51
CA TYR A 51 2.10 -9.21 12.96
C TYR A 51 1.72 -9.18 14.44
N PHE A 52 2.56 -8.59 15.29
CA PHE A 52 2.25 -8.39 16.71
C PHE A 52 0.98 -7.54 16.89
N SER A 53 0.90 -6.40 16.20
CA SER A 53 -0.29 -5.54 16.21
C SER A 53 -1.55 -6.30 15.75
N ALA A 54 -1.43 -7.10 14.69
CA ALA A 54 -2.53 -7.91 14.18
C ALA A 54 -3.02 -8.96 15.19
N ILE A 55 -2.11 -9.63 15.91
CA ILE A 55 -2.49 -10.60 16.97
C ILE A 55 -3.22 -9.89 18.10
N VAL A 56 -2.72 -8.75 18.56
CA VAL A 56 -3.36 -7.98 19.64
C VAL A 56 -4.78 -7.58 19.25
N LEU A 57 -4.95 -7.03 18.04
CA LEU A 57 -6.27 -6.67 17.51
C LEU A 57 -7.17 -7.89 17.34
N ALA A 58 -6.66 -9.01 16.83
CA ALA A 58 -7.43 -10.23 16.62
C ALA A 58 -7.87 -10.86 17.94
N LYS A 59 -6.99 -10.91 18.95
CA LYS A 59 -7.31 -11.42 20.28
C LYS A 59 -8.47 -10.64 20.89
N GLU A 60 -8.38 -9.32 20.86
CA GLU A 60 -9.41 -8.47 21.43
C GLU A 60 -10.73 -8.53 20.65
N ALA A 61 -10.67 -8.66 19.32
CA ALA A 61 -11.86 -8.89 18.49
C ALA A 61 -12.58 -10.19 18.85
N VAL A 62 -11.84 -11.27 19.10
CA VAL A 62 -12.40 -12.58 19.51
C VAL A 62 -12.93 -12.54 20.93
N GLU A 63 -12.25 -11.85 21.85
CA GLU A 63 -12.62 -11.77 23.27
C GLU A 63 -13.92 -10.99 23.50
N GLN A 64 -14.19 -9.96 22.69
CA GLN A 64 -15.40 -9.15 22.82
C GLN A 64 -16.70 -9.84 22.36
N LYS A 65 -16.64 -10.89 21.51
CA LYS A 65 -17.79 -11.71 21.04
C LYS A 65 -19.09 -10.94 20.71
N LYS A 66 -19.00 -9.68 20.24
CA LYS A 66 -20.16 -8.88 19.83
C LYS A 66 -20.21 -8.83 18.30
N ASP A 67 -21.37 -9.16 17.73
CA ASP A 67 -21.63 -9.13 16.27
C ASP A 67 -21.45 -7.73 15.63
N THR A 68 -21.29 -6.67 16.44
CA THR A 68 -21.09 -5.28 16.04
C THR A 68 -19.71 -4.74 16.42
N PHE A 69 -18.67 -5.58 16.37
CA PHE A 69 -17.29 -5.15 16.61
C PHE A 69 -16.83 -4.15 15.56
N ASN A 70 -16.52 -2.92 15.98
CA ASN A 70 -16.02 -1.86 15.13
C ASN A 70 -14.69 -1.32 15.71
N TYR A 71 -13.67 -1.11 14.90
CA TYR A 71 -12.37 -0.57 15.37
C TYR A 71 -12.51 0.68 16.29
N PRO A 72 -13.44 1.63 16.05
CA PRO A 72 -13.70 2.74 16.97
C PRO A 72 -14.16 2.35 18.38
N SER A 73 -14.89 1.25 18.58
CA SER A 73 -15.29 0.79 19.92
C SER A 73 -14.12 0.17 20.69
N LEU A 74 -13.09 -0.29 19.98
CA LEU A 74 -11.83 -0.73 20.56
C LEU A 74 -11.07 0.44 21.17
N TYR A 75 -10.93 1.53 20.40
CA TYR A 75 -10.23 2.73 20.85
C TYR A 75 -10.92 3.40 22.03
N GLU A 76 -12.25 3.33 22.10
CA GLU A 76 -13.02 3.84 23.24
C GLU A 76 -12.70 3.09 24.54
N LYS A 77 -12.54 1.76 24.48
CA LYS A 77 -12.26 0.93 25.64
C LYS A 77 -10.85 1.13 26.21
N TYR A 78 -9.85 1.33 25.35
CA TYR A 78 -8.45 1.44 25.75
C TYR A 78 -7.94 2.88 25.91
N LEU A 79 -8.41 3.81 25.09
CA LEU A 79 -7.96 5.21 25.11
C LEU A 79 -9.03 6.19 25.61
N GLY A 80 -10.23 5.71 25.94
CA GLY A 80 -11.36 6.53 26.35
C GLY A 80 -12.05 7.27 25.19
N PRO A 81 -13.09 8.06 25.50
CA PRO A 81 -13.91 8.74 24.48
C PRO A 81 -13.12 9.77 23.66
N LEU A 82 -12.17 10.48 24.27
CA LEU A 82 -11.28 11.40 23.56
C LEU A 82 -10.32 10.66 22.62
N GLY A 83 -9.76 9.54 23.08
CA GLY A 83 -8.86 8.71 22.28
C GLY A 83 -9.52 8.09 21.05
N LYS A 84 -10.80 7.72 21.15
CA LYS A 84 -11.62 7.28 20.01
C LYS A 84 -11.69 8.34 18.90
N TRP A 85 -11.98 9.59 19.26
CA TRP A 85 -12.10 10.68 18.27
C TRP A 85 -10.76 10.97 17.60
N VAL A 86 -9.68 11.02 18.37
CA VAL A 86 -8.33 11.24 17.82
C VAL A 86 -7.92 10.08 16.90
N ALA A 87 -8.10 8.83 17.32
CA ALA A 87 -7.76 7.66 16.52
C ALA A 87 -8.58 7.57 15.24
N THR A 88 -9.88 7.89 15.31
CA THR A 88 -10.75 7.93 14.13
C THR A 88 -10.34 9.04 13.17
N GLY A 89 -10.02 10.24 13.68
CA GLY A 89 -9.51 11.34 12.87
C GLY A 89 -8.19 11.02 12.18
N ALA A 90 -7.24 10.42 12.91
CA ALA A 90 -5.97 9.96 12.35
C ALA A 90 -6.18 8.90 11.26
N ASN A 91 -7.08 7.93 11.50
CA ASN A 91 -7.42 6.91 10.51
C ASN A 91 -8.02 7.51 9.22
N LEU A 92 -8.92 8.49 9.34
CA LEU A 92 -9.48 9.18 8.17
C LEU A 92 -8.41 9.96 7.40
N LEU A 93 -7.48 10.61 8.09
CA LEU A 93 -6.37 11.33 7.47
C LEU A 93 -5.46 10.36 6.70
N ILE A 94 -5.12 9.21 7.29
CA ILE A 94 -4.30 8.17 6.65
C ILE A 94 -5.02 7.63 5.41
N LEU A 95 -6.31 7.30 5.51
CA LEU A 95 -7.10 6.80 4.37
C LEU A 95 -7.23 7.84 3.26
N TYR A 96 -7.37 9.12 3.60
CA TYR A 96 -7.40 10.21 2.62
C TYR A 96 -6.05 10.35 1.91
N GLY A 97 -4.94 10.37 2.66
CA GLY A 97 -3.59 10.42 2.08
C GLY A 97 -3.32 9.21 1.16
N LEU A 98 -3.77 8.03 1.57
CA LEU A 98 -3.69 6.80 0.77
C LEU A 98 -4.48 6.93 -0.54
N LEU A 99 -5.72 7.42 -0.47
CA LEU A 99 -6.56 7.64 -1.65
C LEU A 99 -5.90 8.63 -2.62
N THR A 100 -5.40 9.77 -2.12
CA THR A 100 -4.70 10.76 -2.93
C THR A 100 -3.44 10.18 -3.56
N ALA A 101 -2.66 9.37 -2.83
CA ALA A 101 -1.47 8.71 -3.36
C ALA A 101 -1.80 7.72 -4.48
N TYR A 102 -2.86 6.91 -4.33
CA TYR A 102 -3.31 5.97 -5.36
C TYR A 102 -3.83 6.68 -6.61
N ILE A 103 -4.63 7.73 -6.45
CA ILE A 103 -5.14 8.51 -7.58
C ILE A 103 -3.97 9.20 -8.29
N GLY A 104 -3.08 9.86 -7.53
CA GLY A 104 -1.90 10.54 -8.09
C GLY A 104 -0.98 9.57 -8.83
N GLY A 105 -0.61 8.45 -8.21
CA GLY A 105 0.23 7.42 -8.82
C GLY A 105 -0.43 6.79 -10.05
N GLY A 106 -1.72 6.45 -9.97
CA GLY A 106 -2.50 5.92 -11.07
C GLY A 106 -2.58 6.88 -12.26
N THR A 107 -2.84 8.17 -11.99
CA THR A 107 -2.81 9.23 -13.00
C THR A 107 -1.45 9.28 -13.67
N THR A 108 -0.33 9.32 -12.93
CA THR A 108 1.00 9.39 -13.52
C THR A 108 1.28 8.21 -14.45
N ILE A 109 0.91 6.99 -14.05
CA ILE A 109 1.10 5.78 -14.86
C ILE A 109 0.28 5.87 -16.16
N ILE A 110 -1.00 6.22 -16.08
CA ILE A 110 -1.88 6.29 -17.26
C ILE A 110 -1.45 7.43 -18.19
N VAL A 111 -1.16 8.62 -17.65
CA VAL A 111 -0.67 9.77 -18.42
C VAL A 111 0.63 9.43 -19.15
N SER A 112 1.56 8.74 -18.49
CA SER A 112 2.83 8.31 -19.09
C SER A 112 2.60 7.27 -20.20
N ALA A 113 1.65 6.35 -20.01
CA ALA A 113 1.29 5.37 -21.02
C ALA A 113 0.66 6.01 -22.28
N ILE A 114 -0.16 7.06 -22.09
CA ILE A 114 -0.82 7.77 -23.21
C ILE A 114 0.14 8.73 -23.93
N SER A 115 0.93 9.49 -23.17
CA SER A 115 1.79 10.55 -23.71
C SER A 115 3.11 10.01 -24.26
N GLY A 116 3.48 8.77 -23.92
CA GLY A 116 4.73 8.16 -24.36
C GLY A 116 5.95 9.01 -23.99
N LYS A 117 6.69 9.50 -25.00
CA LYS A 117 7.88 10.36 -24.83
C LYS A 117 7.58 11.86 -24.82
N THR A 118 6.33 12.26 -25.03
CA THR A 118 5.94 13.68 -25.02
C THR A 118 5.69 14.17 -23.61
N ALA A 119 6.05 15.44 -23.32
CA ALA A 119 5.88 16.00 -21.99
C ALA A 119 4.39 15.96 -21.58
N PRO A 120 4.08 15.54 -20.35
CA PRO A 120 2.70 15.40 -19.90
C PRO A 120 2.00 16.76 -19.92
N ASN A 121 0.89 16.84 -20.65
CA ASN A 121 0.03 18.02 -20.67
C ASN A 121 -0.75 18.12 -19.35
N SER A 122 -0.73 19.28 -18.70
CA SER A 122 -1.49 19.55 -17.46
C SER A 122 -2.98 19.28 -17.62
N LEU A 123 -3.55 19.58 -18.79
CA LEU A 123 -4.97 19.31 -19.09
C LEU A 123 -5.25 17.80 -19.15
N LEU A 124 -4.35 17.03 -19.79
CA LEU A 124 -4.50 15.57 -19.87
C LEU A 124 -4.39 14.94 -18.49
N THR A 125 -3.45 15.40 -17.66
CA THR A 125 -3.29 14.95 -16.28
C THR A 125 -4.55 15.20 -15.44
N LEU A 126 -5.16 16.38 -15.57
CA LEU A 126 -6.39 16.72 -14.88
C LEU A 126 -7.57 15.86 -15.35
N ILE A 127 -7.73 15.67 -16.66
CA ILE A 127 -8.79 14.82 -17.23
C ILE A 127 -8.64 13.37 -16.73
N VAL A 128 -7.44 12.80 -16.80
CA VAL A 128 -7.18 11.43 -16.34
C VAL A 128 -7.45 11.29 -14.84
N THR A 129 -7.07 12.27 -14.03
CA THR A 129 -7.32 12.28 -12.58
C THR A 129 -8.80 12.27 -12.26
N ILE A 130 -9.58 13.15 -12.90
CA ILE A 130 -11.03 13.23 -12.69
C ILE A 130 -11.71 11.93 -13.15
N LEU A 131 -11.31 11.42 -14.31
CA LEU A 131 -11.86 10.17 -14.85
C LEU A 131 -11.59 9.01 -13.89
N LEU A 132 -10.35 8.87 -13.41
CA LEU A 132 -9.95 7.82 -12.48
C LEU A 132 -10.69 7.93 -11.14
N PHE A 133 -10.88 9.14 -10.61
CA PHE A 133 -11.67 9.37 -9.40
C PHE A 133 -13.14 8.97 -9.57
N ILE A 134 -13.78 9.37 -10.66
CA ILE A 134 -15.19 9.03 -10.94
C ILE A 134 -15.33 7.52 -11.13
N THR A 135 -14.45 6.89 -11.91
CA THR A 135 -14.51 5.45 -12.16
C THR A 135 -14.33 4.64 -10.88
N LEU A 136 -13.32 4.96 -10.06
CA LEU A 136 -13.10 4.27 -8.78
C LEU A 136 -14.29 4.47 -7.83
N SER A 137 -14.81 5.70 -7.75
CA SER A 137 -15.98 6.00 -6.91
C SER A 137 -17.21 5.21 -7.35
N ALA A 138 -17.50 5.17 -8.66
CA ALA A 138 -18.59 4.39 -9.21
C ALA A 138 -18.42 2.88 -8.94
N PHE A 139 -17.20 2.37 -9.04
CA PHE A 139 -16.88 0.97 -8.75
C PHE A 139 -17.15 0.61 -7.29
N THR A 140 -16.79 1.51 -6.36
CA THR A 140 -17.07 1.32 -4.93
C THR A 140 -18.56 1.44 -4.58
N ALA A 141 -19.30 2.29 -5.29
CA ALA A 141 -20.75 2.43 -5.13
C ALA A 141 -21.52 1.17 -5.61
N GLY A 142 -20.95 0.38 -6.51
CA GLY A 142 -21.51 -0.89 -7.00
C GLY A 142 -21.55 -2.03 -5.97
N GLY A 143 -21.03 -1.83 -4.77
CA GLY A 143 -21.12 -2.77 -3.65
C GLY A 143 -19.82 -3.52 -3.34
N THR A 144 -19.61 -3.81 -2.06
CA THR A 144 -18.37 -4.41 -1.53
C THR A 144 -18.10 -5.83 -2.04
N SER A 145 -19.14 -6.61 -2.30
CA SER A 145 -19.04 -7.96 -2.88
C SER A 145 -18.46 -7.95 -4.30
N PHE A 146 -18.77 -6.91 -5.07
CA PHE A 146 -18.23 -6.75 -6.42
C PHE A 146 -16.74 -6.39 -6.33
N VAL A 147 -16.39 -5.35 -5.57
CA VAL A 147 -15.01 -4.91 -5.35
C VAL A 147 -14.12 -6.07 -4.89
N ALA A 148 -14.60 -6.89 -3.96
CA ALA A 148 -13.84 -8.01 -3.42
C ALA A 148 -13.56 -9.12 -4.46
N ARG A 149 -14.49 -9.42 -5.38
CA ARG A 149 -14.24 -10.37 -6.49
C ARG A 149 -13.23 -9.86 -7.50
N TYR A 150 -13.28 -8.56 -7.83
CA TYR A 150 -12.28 -7.97 -8.74
C TYR A 150 -10.90 -7.93 -8.10
N ASN A 151 -10.82 -7.60 -6.80
CA ASN A 151 -9.56 -7.65 -6.08
C ASN A 151 -8.93 -9.05 -6.10
N GLU A 152 -9.72 -10.12 -5.94
CA GLU A 152 -9.23 -11.50 -6.08
C GLU A 152 -8.60 -11.77 -7.45
N LEU A 153 -9.24 -11.30 -8.53
CA LEU A 153 -8.71 -11.44 -9.88
C LEU A 153 -7.43 -10.60 -10.09
N LEU A 154 -7.40 -9.36 -9.61
CA LEU A 154 -6.22 -8.48 -9.67
C LEU A 154 -5.03 -9.07 -8.91
N MET A 155 -5.29 -9.70 -7.76
CA MET A 155 -4.28 -10.37 -6.95
C MET A 155 -3.65 -11.55 -7.69
N LEU A 156 -4.45 -12.36 -8.38
CA LEU A 156 -3.93 -13.44 -9.23
C LEU A 156 -3.05 -12.89 -10.35
N PHE A 157 -3.52 -11.86 -11.06
CA PHE A 157 -2.76 -11.22 -12.12
C PHE A 157 -1.44 -10.62 -11.62
N LEU A 158 -1.48 -9.97 -10.46
CA LEU A 158 -0.29 -9.40 -9.81
C LEU A 158 0.71 -10.49 -9.43
N GLY A 159 0.25 -11.62 -8.88
CA GLY A 159 1.10 -12.77 -8.55
C GLY A 159 1.78 -13.36 -9.78
N ILE A 160 1.06 -13.51 -10.89
CA ILE A 160 1.63 -13.98 -12.17
C ILE A 160 2.66 -12.97 -12.71
N SER A 161 2.33 -11.69 -12.68
CA SER A 161 3.23 -10.61 -13.13
C SER A 161 4.51 -10.58 -12.29
N PHE A 162 4.38 -10.72 -10.97
CA PHE A 162 5.52 -10.78 -10.06
C PHE A 162 6.39 -12.02 -10.31
N ALA A 163 5.79 -13.21 -10.45
CA ALA A 163 6.53 -14.42 -10.78
C ALA A 163 7.30 -14.28 -12.10
N SER A 164 6.67 -13.69 -13.12
CA SER A 164 7.29 -13.41 -14.41
C SER A 164 8.48 -12.45 -14.28
N LEU A 165 8.32 -11.38 -13.49
CA LEU A 165 9.40 -10.43 -13.19
C LEU A 165 10.57 -11.10 -12.46
N VAL A 166 10.30 -12.00 -11.50
CA VAL A 166 11.37 -12.73 -10.78
C VAL A 166 12.13 -13.66 -11.73
N ILE A 167 11.44 -14.39 -12.60
CA ILE A 167 12.07 -15.28 -13.58
C ILE A 167 12.97 -14.48 -14.53
N MET A 168 12.45 -13.39 -15.12
CA MET A 168 13.23 -12.53 -16.01
C MET A 168 14.39 -11.81 -15.29
N GLY A 169 14.16 -11.36 -14.06
CA GLY A 169 15.14 -10.63 -13.25
C GLY A 169 16.28 -11.51 -12.74
N SER A 170 16.03 -12.80 -12.51
CA SER A 170 17.04 -13.74 -12.01
C SER A 170 18.28 -13.86 -12.91
N GLY A 171 18.15 -13.59 -14.21
CA GLY A 171 19.26 -13.60 -15.17
C GLY A 171 20.18 -12.37 -15.11
N HIS A 172 19.84 -11.31 -14.36
CA HIS A 172 20.57 -10.04 -14.29
C HIS A 172 21.08 -9.70 -12.87
N LEU A 173 21.10 -10.68 -11.96
CA LEU A 173 21.51 -10.47 -10.56
C LEU A 173 23.04 -10.44 -10.42
N GLU A 174 23.64 -9.26 -10.49
CA GLU A 174 25.04 -9.07 -10.10
C GLU A 174 25.16 -9.05 -8.57
N LEU A 175 25.47 -10.22 -7.97
CA LEU A 175 25.68 -10.40 -6.53
C LEU A 175 26.70 -9.43 -5.91
N HIS A 176 27.60 -8.86 -6.71
CA HIS A 176 28.66 -7.96 -6.24
C HIS A 176 28.16 -6.57 -5.83
N ASN A 177 27.04 -6.08 -6.40
CA ASN A 177 26.48 -4.76 -6.08
C ASN A 177 25.53 -4.77 -4.86
N MET A 178 25.31 -5.94 -4.24
CA MET A 178 24.31 -6.13 -3.18
C MET A 178 24.85 -5.93 -1.76
N LEU A 179 26.19 -5.96 -1.59
CA LEU A 179 26.78 -6.23 -0.27
C LEU A 179 27.09 -4.98 0.56
N LEU A 180 27.28 -3.79 -0.01
CA LEU A 180 27.33 -2.52 0.73
C LEU A 180 27.43 -1.34 -0.25
N HIS A 181 26.35 -0.58 -0.39
CA HIS A 181 26.43 0.78 -0.93
C HIS A 181 26.03 1.76 0.17
N ASP A 182 27.04 2.05 1.00
CA ASP A 182 27.19 3.27 1.78
C ASP A 182 26.19 3.53 2.94
N LEU A 183 26.71 3.53 4.19
CA LEU A 183 26.03 4.05 5.40
C LEU A 183 25.68 5.56 5.28
N ARG A 184 26.01 6.20 4.16
CA ARG A 184 25.72 7.60 3.81
C ARG A 184 24.31 7.85 3.25
N PHE A 185 23.47 6.83 3.07
CA PHE A 185 22.06 7.00 2.66
C PHE A 185 21.07 7.20 3.83
N LEU A 186 21.52 7.07 5.09
CA LEU A 186 20.73 7.40 6.29
C LEU A 186 20.04 8.80 6.27
N PRO A 187 20.64 9.87 5.69
CA PRO A 187 20.01 11.19 5.65
C PRO A 187 18.97 11.42 4.53
N ILE A 188 18.74 10.46 3.61
CA ILE A 188 17.75 10.57 2.52
C ILE A 188 16.32 10.27 2.98
N ALA A 189 16.14 9.73 4.19
CA ALA A 189 14.84 9.61 4.84
C ALA A 189 14.24 10.98 5.28
N VAL A 190 15.02 12.07 5.20
CA VAL A 190 14.49 13.43 5.34
C VAL A 190 14.07 13.92 3.96
N PRO A 191 12.80 14.33 3.73
CA PRO A 191 12.37 14.90 2.47
C PRO A 191 13.18 16.15 2.13
N ARG A 192 14.22 16.00 1.29
CA ARG A 192 14.94 17.14 0.74
C ARG A 192 14.15 17.65 -0.46
N HIS A 193 13.45 18.74 -0.24
CA HIS A 193 12.85 19.57 -1.28
C HIS A 193 13.92 19.88 -2.36
N PRO A 194 13.61 19.81 -3.67
CA PRO A 194 14.56 20.16 -4.71
C PRO A 194 14.66 21.68 -4.80
N LEU A 195 15.41 22.32 -3.91
CA LEU A 195 15.93 23.67 -4.15
C LEU A 195 17.24 23.56 -4.92
N ARG A 196 17.13 23.26 -6.21
CA ARG A 196 18.11 23.72 -7.19
C ARG A 196 17.88 25.22 -7.37
N LEU A 197 18.46 26.01 -6.46
CA LEU A 197 18.74 27.42 -6.71
C LEU A 197 19.91 27.46 -7.69
N SER A 198 19.59 27.41 -8.98
CA SER A 198 20.45 27.93 -10.03
C SER A 198 20.46 29.44 -9.92
N PHE A 199 21.62 30.07 -9.63
CA PHE A 199 22.13 31.34 -10.19
C PHE A 199 23.54 31.63 -9.62
N PRO A 200 24.38 32.43 -10.29
CA PRO A 200 24.38 32.83 -11.71
C PRO A 200 25.39 32.04 -12.56
#